data_AF-A0A2V7CFP2-F1
#
_entry.id   AF-A0A2V7CFP2-F1
#
_cell.length_a   1.000
_cell.length_b   1.000
_cell.length_c   1.000
_cell.angle_alpha   90.00
_cell.angle_beta   90.00
_cell.angle_gamma   90.00
#
_symmetry.space_group_name_H-M   'P 1'
#
loop_
_entity.id
_entity.type
_entity.pdbx_description
1 polymer ?
#
loop_
_entity_poly.entity_id
_entity_poly.type
_entity_poly.pdbx_seq_one_letter_code
_entity_poly.pdbx_strand_id
1 'polypeptide(L)'
;MKQCVIAIGGGRSEPLRQASEMNEQRERARRYNDAICPILLRDWDPIGVADIPEAHDEYNMYADGVAGILMRGEPKQKLVEYLWTIETENMGLDGNRTRVESAAIRLLQVRREIDGDA
;
A
#
# COMPACT_ATOMS: atom_id res chain seq x y z
N MET A 1 5.12 -58.44 16.79
CA MET A 1 5.30 -57.31 15.86
C MET A 1 4.27 -56.23 16.20
N LYS A 2 4.77 -55.06 16.60
CA LYS A 2 4.14 -53.73 16.71
C LYS A 2 2.61 -53.63 16.89
N GLN A 3 2.21 -53.37 18.13
CA GLN A 3 1.12 -52.43 18.43
C GLN A 3 1.67 -51.01 18.22
N CYS A 4 0.96 -50.12 17.53
CA CYS A 4 1.07 -48.69 17.82
C CYS A 4 -0.26 -47.99 17.55
N VAL A 5 -0.67 -47.28 18.58
CA VAL A 5 -1.95 -46.64 18.82
C VAL A 5 -2.17 -45.40 17.95
N ILE A 6 -3.44 -45.18 17.62
CA ILE A 6 -4.00 -43.99 16.98
C ILE A 6 -3.89 -42.84 17.98
N ALA A 7 -3.08 -41.82 17.68
CA ALA A 7 -3.10 -40.54 18.38
C ALA A 7 -3.77 -39.49 17.51
N ILE A 8 -5.08 -39.34 17.74
CA ILE A 8 -5.89 -38.19 17.36
C ILE A 8 -5.52 -37.02 18.30
N GLY A 9 -4.54 -36.22 17.92
CA GLY A 9 -4.40 -34.83 18.38
C GLY A 9 -4.90 -33.94 17.24
N GLY A 10 -5.94 -33.13 17.36
CA GLY A 10 -6.13 -32.16 18.44
C GLY A 10 -5.67 -30.79 17.95
N GLY A 11 -6.32 -30.27 16.90
CA GLY A 11 -6.03 -28.99 16.27
C GLY A 11 -7.25 -28.48 15.50
N ARG A 12 -8.34 -28.19 16.20
CA ARG A 12 -9.53 -27.53 15.63
C ARG A 12 -9.86 -26.34 16.51
N SER A 13 -9.03 -25.31 16.45
CA SER A 13 -9.31 -23.98 17.02
C SER A 13 -8.51 -22.87 16.35
N GLU A 14 -8.38 -22.90 15.01
CA GLU A 14 -7.64 -21.92 14.19
C GLU A 14 -8.46 -20.95 13.30
N PRO A 15 -9.75 -21.18 12.92
CA PRO A 15 -10.43 -20.30 11.96
C PRO A 15 -10.64 -18.85 12.44
N LEU A 16 -10.95 -18.66 13.73
CA LEU A 16 -11.32 -17.35 14.27
C LEU A 16 -10.09 -16.43 14.49
N ARG A 17 -8.92 -17.00 14.79
CA ARG A 17 -7.67 -16.22 14.93
C ARG A 17 -7.20 -15.72 13.56
N GLN A 18 -7.19 -16.60 12.56
CA GLN A 18 -6.81 -16.24 11.18
C GLN A 18 -7.78 -15.21 10.58
N ALA A 19 -9.08 -15.29 10.88
CA ALA A 19 -10.05 -14.30 10.43
C ALA A 19 -9.86 -12.90 11.07
N SER A 20 -9.48 -12.84 12.35
CA SER A 20 -9.17 -11.56 13.04
C SER A 20 -7.94 -10.89 12.43
N GLU A 21 -6.86 -11.66 12.27
CA GLU A 21 -5.61 -11.17 11.67
C GLU A 21 -5.85 -10.68 10.24
N MET A 22 -6.60 -11.43 9.43
CA MET A 22 -6.98 -10.99 8.09
C MET A 22 -7.80 -9.70 8.08
N ASN A 23 -8.71 -9.51 9.04
CA ASN A 23 -9.51 -8.29 9.14
C ASN A 23 -8.64 -7.09 9.55
N GLU A 24 -7.75 -7.25 10.52
CA GLU A 24 -6.80 -6.22 10.94
C GLU A 24 -5.88 -5.80 9.80
N GLN A 25 -5.39 -6.75 8.99
CA GLN A 25 -4.58 -6.43 7.81
C GLN A 25 -5.37 -5.66 6.74
N ARG A 26 -6.63 -6.04 6.50
CA ARG A 26 -7.52 -5.34 5.56
C ARG A 26 -7.85 -3.94 6.03
N GLU A 27 -8.14 -3.76 7.31
CA GLU A 27 -8.39 -2.45 7.91
C GLU A 27 -7.14 -1.57 7.84
N ARG A 28 -5.96 -2.13 8.10
CA ARG A 28 -4.70 -1.42 7.95
C ARG A 28 -4.45 -0.99 6.52
N ALA A 29 -4.63 -1.91 5.55
CA ALA A 29 -4.50 -1.60 4.13
C ALA A 29 -5.48 -0.50 3.70
N ARG A 30 -6.74 -0.58 4.15
CA ARG A 30 -7.76 0.44 3.88
C ARG A 30 -7.37 1.81 4.43
N ARG A 31 -6.87 1.89 5.67
CA ARG A 31 -6.40 3.15 6.26
C ARG A 31 -5.25 3.77 5.47
N TYR A 32 -4.31 2.94 5.01
CA TYR A 32 -3.22 3.40 4.15
C TYR A 32 -3.77 3.92 2.81
N ASN A 33 -4.65 3.16 2.14
CA ASN A 33 -5.22 3.57 0.86
C ASN A 33 -6.01 4.89 0.98
N ASP A 34 -6.90 5.01 1.99
CA ASP A 34 -7.69 6.20 2.29
C ASP A 34 -6.80 7.46 2.50
N ALA A 35 -5.58 7.28 3.05
CA ALA A 35 -4.64 8.38 3.29
C ALA A 35 -3.74 8.69 2.08
N ILE A 36 -3.35 7.68 1.30
CA ILE A 36 -2.44 7.79 0.16
C ILE A 36 -3.13 8.36 -1.07
N CYS A 37 -4.34 7.88 -1.40
CA CYS A 37 -5.01 8.22 -2.66
C CYS A 37 -5.18 9.74 -2.83
N PRO A 38 -5.63 10.51 -1.82
CA PRO A 38 -5.70 11.98 -1.93
C PRO A 38 -4.35 12.66 -2.16
N ILE A 39 -3.25 12.09 -1.68
CA ILE A 39 -1.89 12.63 -1.88
C ILE A 39 -1.44 12.38 -3.31
N LEU A 40 -1.71 11.20 -3.86
CA LEU A 40 -1.40 10.91 -5.25
C LEU A 40 -2.17 11.85 -6.19
N LEU A 41 -3.46 12.09 -5.91
CA LEU A 41 -4.29 13.00 -6.72
C LEU A 41 -3.90 14.48 -6.59
N ARG A 42 -3.39 14.93 -5.43
CA ARG A 42 -3.10 16.36 -5.20
C ARG A 42 -1.64 16.74 -5.41
N ASP A 43 -0.72 15.90 -4.96
CA ASP A 43 0.70 16.23 -4.85
C ASP A 43 1.54 15.58 -5.96
N TRP A 44 1.03 14.53 -6.62
CA TRP A 44 1.74 13.83 -7.69
C TRP A 44 1.08 13.93 -9.07
N ASP A 45 -0.25 13.84 -9.14
CA ASP A 45 -1.07 13.73 -10.37
C ASP A 45 -0.44 14.36 -11.63
N PRO A 46 0.28 13.56 -12.42
CA PRO A 46 1.06 14.09 -13.53
C PRO A 46 0.21 14.43 -14.76
N ILE A 47 -1.02 13.93 -14.81
CA ILE A 47 -1.97 14.10 -15.92
C ILE A 47 -3.12 15.07 -15.60
N GLY A 48 -3.27 15.49 -14.34
CA GLY A 48 -4.24 16.52 -13.93
C GLY A 48 -5.69 16.03 -13.93
N VAL A 49 -5.91 14.78 -13.52
CA VAL A 49 -7.23 14.12 -13.47
C VAL A 49 -7.84 14.06 -12.06
N ALA A 50 -7.27 14.78 -11.09
CA ALA A 50 -7.77 14.83 -9.71
C ALA A 50 -9.30 15.06 -9.60
N ASP A 51 -9.84 15.91 -10.46
CA ASP A 51 -11.26 16.30 -10.48
C ASP A 51 -12.15 15.33 -11.29
N ILE A 52 -11.60 14.24 -11.83
CA ILE A 52 -12.30 13.24 -12.64
C ILE A 52 -12.52 11.97 -11.80
N PRO A 53 -13.74 11.72 -11.27
CA PRO A 53 -14.02 10.57 -10.41
C PRO A 53 -13.70 9.22 -11.06
N GLU A 54 -13.87 9.10 -12.38
CA GLU A 54 -13.61 7.88 -13.13
C GLU A 54 -12.12 7.49 -13.10
N ALA A 55 -11.22 8.47 -12.96
CA ALA A 55 -9.78 8.21 -12.84
C ALA A 55 -9.37 7.74 -11.45
N HIS A 56 -10.24 7.87 -10.43
CA HIS A 56 -9.90 7.52 -9.06
C HIS A 56 -9.66 6.01 -8.89
N ASP A 57 -10.33 5.15 -9.66
CA ASP A 57 -10.15 3.70 -9.58
C ASP A 57 -8.73 3.26 -9.99
N GLU A 58 -8.16 3.91 -11.02
CA GLU A 58 -6.77 3.68 -11.43
C GLU A 58 -5.78 4.17 -10.36
N TYR A 59 -6.06 5.32 -9.74
CA TYR A 59 -5.25 5.85 -8.66
C TYR A 59 -5.34 5.00 -7.38
N ASN A 60 -6.46 4.34 -7.13
CA ASN A 60 -6.59 3.37 -6.03
C ASN A 60 -5.62 2.20 -6.21
N MET A 61 -5.42 1.72 -7.43
CA MET A 61 -4.46 0.65 -7.72
C MET A 61 -3.01 1.09 -7.47
N TYR A 62 -2.65 2.33 -7.81
CA TYR A 62 -1.33 2.88 -7.49
C TYR A 62 -1.16 3.10 -5.98
N ALA A 63 -2.23 3.53 -5.30
CA ALA A 63 -2.24 3.70 -3.85
C ALA A 63 -1.97 2.38 -3.11
N ASP A 64 -2.50 1.25 -3.60
CA ASP A 64 -2.22 -0.08 -3.05
C ASP A 64 -0.73 -0.46 -3.15
N GLY A 65 -0.10 -0.17 -4.28
CA GLY A 65 1.34 -0.41 -4.46
C GLY A 65 2.19 0.43 -3.51
N VAL A 66 1.85 1.72 -3.37
CA VAL A 66 2.48 2.64 -2.40
C VAL A 66 2.26 2.15 -0.97
N ALA A 67 1.05 1.75 -0.61
CA ALA A 67 0.72 1.23 0.72
C ALA A 67 1.60 0.02 1.06
N GLY A 68 1.77 -0.91 0.13
CA GLY A 68 2.67 -2.06 0.30
C GLY A 68 4.12 -1.66 0.57
N ILE A 69 4.65 -0.66 -0.14
CA ILE A 69 6.01 -0.14 0.07
C ILE A 69 6.13 0.50 1.46
N LEU A 70 5.16 1.34 1.85
CA LEU A 70 5.16 2.01 3.14
C LEU A 70 5.05 1.04 4.32
N MET A 71 4.12 0.08 4.25
CA MET A 71 3.88 -0.91 5.30
C MET A 71 5.07 -1.84 5.54
N ARG A 72 5.89 -2.08 4.50
CA ARG A 72 7.15 -2.85 4.62
C ARG A 72 8.32 -2.03 5.16
N GLY A 73 8.13 -0.72 5.38
CA GLY A 73 9.20 0.15 5.87
C GLY A 73 10.30 0.41 4.84
N GLU A 74 10.01 0.23 3.55
CA GLU A 74 10.97 0.39 2.47
C GLU A 74 11.55 1.82 2.41
N PRO A 75 12.76 1.99 1.86
CA PRO A 75 13.40 3.29 1.77
C PRO A 75 12.70 4.21 0.75
N LYS A 76 12.87 5.53 0.91
CA LYS A 76 12.30 6.58 0.02
C LYS A 76 12.55 6.29 -1.46
N GLN A 77 13.73 5.78 -1.78
CA GLN A 77 14.14 5.47 -3.15
C GLN A 77 13.18 4.50 -3.83
N LYS A 78 12.63 3.52 -3.09
CA LYS A 78 11.64 2.58 -3.65
C LYS A 78 10.32 3.26 -4.01
N LEU A 79 9.89 4.26 -3.23
CA LEU A 79 8.71 5.08 -3.58
C LEU A 79 8.98 5.92 -4.83
N VAL A 80 10.15 6.55 -4.91
CA VAL A 80 10.54 7.37 -6.07
C VAL A 80 10.63 6.52 -7.34
N GLU A 81 11.26 5.35 -7.26
CA GLU A 81 11.32 4.38 -8.37
C GLU A 81 9.91 3.97 -8.80
N TYR A 82 9.04 3.61 -7.85
CA TYR A 82 7.69 3.15 -8.14
C TYR A 82 6.84 4.23 -8.83
N LEU A 83 6.78 5.44 -8.27
CA LEU A 83 6.03 6.56 -8.86
C LEU A 83 6.61 6.98 -10.21
N TRP A 84 7.94 6.96 -10.35
CA TRP A 84 8.58 7.25 -11.62
C TRP A 84 8.19 6.25 -12.71
N THR A 85 8.21 4.94 -12.40
CA THR A 85 7.81 3.91 -13.36
C THR A 85 6.35 4.10 -13.79
N ILE A 86 5.44 4.44 -12.87
CA ILE A 86 4.05 4.71 -13.28
C ILE A 86 4.01 5.92 -14.22
N GLU A 87 4.70 7.00 -13.88
CA GLU A 87 4.71 8.23 -14.68
C GLU A 87 5.29 8.02 -16.07
N THR A 88 6.41 7.30 -16.19
CA THR A 88 7.13 7.17 -17.46
C THR A 88 6.73 5.96 -18.28
N GLU A 89 6.45 4.82 -17.64
CA GLU A 89 6.17 3.57 -18.35
C GLU A 89 4.67 3.33 -18.49
N ASN A 90 3.88 3.53 -17.42
CA ASN A 90 2.43 3.28 -17.49
C ASN A 90 1.69 4.43 -18.17
N MET A 91 2.04 5.68 -17.85
CA MET A 91 1.42 6.87 -18.43
C MET A 91 2.15 7.39 -19.68
N GLY A 92 3.38 6.93 -19.94
CA GLY A 92 4.14 7.32 -21.14
C GLY A 92 4.63 8.77 -21.14
N LEU A 93 4.79 9.40 -19.97
CA LEU A 93 5.24 10.79 -19.84
C LEU A 93 6.77 10.86 -19.72
N ASP A 94 7.35 12.04 -19.97
CA ASP A 94 8.81 12.25 -19.80
C ASP A 94 9.28 12.18 -18.33
N GLY A 95 8.35 12.27 -17.39
CA GLY A 95 8.62 12.21 -15.95
C GLY A 95 9.09 13.54 -15.35
N ASN A 96 8.64 13.86 -14.14
CA ASN A 96 9.08 15.01 -13.37
C ASN A 96 9.68 14.57 -12.03
N ARG A 97 11.02 14.55 -11.96
CA ARG A 97 11.75 14.09 -10.77
C ARG A 97 11.41 14.90 -9.52
N THR A 98 11.31 16.23 -9.63
CA THR A 98 10.99 17.09 -8.49
C THR A 98 9.60 16.78 -7.92
N ARG A 99 8.61 16.57 -8.80
CA ARG A 99 7.25 16.20 -8.41
C ARG A 99 7.21 14.83 -7.74
N VAL A 100 7.82 13.82 -8.36
CA VAL A 100 7.93 12.47 -7.79
C VAL A 100 8.60 12.48 -6.41
N GLU A 101 9.70 13.21 -6.27
CA GLU A 101 10.41 13.31 -4.98
C GLU A 101 9.59 14.02 -3.91
N SER A 102 8.89 15.08 -4.27
CA SER A 102 8.02 15.83 -3.35
C SER A 102 6.86 14.94 -2.86
N ALA A 103 6.22 14.20 -3.77
CA ALA A 103 5.19 13.24 -3.42
C ALA A 103 5.73 12.12 -2.51
N ALA A 104 6.90 11.56 -2.83
CA ALA A 104 7.52 10.52 -1.99
C ALA A 104 7.84 11.01 -0.56
N ILE A 105 8.25 12.27 -0.39
CA ILE A 105 8.46 12.87 0.94
C ILE A 105 7.14 12.96 1.70
N ARG A 106 6.07 13.45 1.07
CA ARG A 106 4.75 13.57 1.69
C ARG A 106 4.19 12.21 2.11
N LEU A 107 4.33 11.19 1.26
CA LEU A 107 3.91 9.81 1.56
C LEU A 107 4.63 9.21 2.78
N LEU A 108 5.93 9.51 2.93
CA LEU A 108 6.69 9.08 4.12
C LEU A 108 6.25 9.80 5.40
N GLN A 109 5.81 11.05 5.31
CA GLN A 109 5.22 11.76 6.46
C GLN A 109 3.92 11.09 6.88
N VAL A 110 3.04 10.78 5.94
CA VAL A 110 1.78 10.06 6.22
C VAL A 110 2.03 8.70 6.86
N ARG A 111 3.05 7.96 6.45
CA ARG A 111 3.42 6.72 7.13
C ARG A 111 3.69 6.95 8.62
N ARG A 112 4.46 7.98 8.97
CA ARG A 112 4.77 8.31 10.38
C ARG A 112 3.51 8.73 11.14
N GLU A 113 2.64 9.50 10.50
CA GLU A 113 1.34 9.91 11.07
C GLU A 113 0.45 8.69 11.37
N ILE A 114 0.41 7.70 10.47
CA ILE A 114 -0.38 6.47 10.63
C ILE A 114 0.23 5.53 11.67
N ASP A 115 1.56 5.34 11.63
CA ASP A 115 2.26 4.43 12.54
C ASP A 115 2.41 5.03 13.96
N GLY A 116 2.17 6.34 14.13
CA GLY A 116 2.20 7.03 15.43
C GLY A 116 3.56 7.58 15.84
N ASP A 117 4.49 7.72 14.89
CA ASP A 117 5.88 8.18 15.09
C ASP A 117 6.06 9.70 14.82
N ALA A 118 4.96 10.45 14.74
CA ALA A 118 4.91 11.86 14.32
C ALA A 118 5.10 12.86 15.48
#